data_AF-A0A949GES1-F1
#
_entry.id   AF-A0A949GES1-F1
#
_cell.length_a   1.000
_cell.length_b   1.000
_cell.length_c   1.000
_cell.angle_alpha   90.00
_cell.angle_beta   90.00
_cell.angle_gamma   90.00
#
_symmetry.space_group_name_H-M   'P 1'
#
loop_
_entity.id
_entity.type
_entity.pdbx_description
1 polymer ?
#
loop_
_entity_poly.entity_id
_entity_poly.type
_entity_poly.pdbx_seq_one_letter_code
_entity_poly.pdbx_strand_id
1 'polypeptide(L)'
;CNSEADIVAVGGGAILRAENVSAITNIPNRIFLDVSISNAAPRIGFNKDRPLLLANPRQQWQKLMTDRRPIYKSLATVEISTDNQKPEEVAMEILKRIGIMKWLQ
;
A
#
# COMPACT_ATOMS: atom_id res chain seq x y z
N CYS A 1 15.11 23.26 -7.29
CA CYS A 1 15.00 22.25 -6.22
C CYS A 1 15.64 20.96 -6.73
N ASN A 2 16.77 20.56 -6.17
CA ASN A 2 17.38 19.26 -6.46
C ASN A 2 16.58 18.20 -5.71
N SER A 3 15.52 17.67 -6.32
CA SER A 3 14.69 16.68 -5.63
C SER A 3 15.35 15.31 -5.74
N GLU A 4 15.92 14.87 -4.63
CA GLU A 4 16.07 13.44 -4.34
C GLU A 4 14.70 12.76 -4.53
N ALA A 5 14.69 11.49 -4.92
CA ALA A 5 13.44 10.78 -5.14
C ALA A 5 12.72 10.59 -3.79
N ASP A 6 11.69 11.40 -3.54
CA ASP A 6 10.91 11.33 -2.30
C ASP A 6 9.96 10.13 -2.31
N ILE A 7 9.97 9.35 -1.23
CA ILE A 7 9.02 8.25 -0.99
C ILE A 7 7.96 8.74 -0.01
N VAL A 8 6.69 8.74 -0.42
CA VAL A 8 5.57 9.14 0.42
C VAL A 8 4.70 7.93 0.75
N ALA A 9 4.71 7.51 2.02
CA ALA A 9 3.78 6.51 2.54
C ALA A 9 2.49 7.20 3.04
N VAL A 10 1.35 6.87 2.44
CA VAL A 10 0.05 7.42 2.85
C VAL A 10 -0.69 6.48 3.79
N GLY A 11 -1.46 7.05 4.72
CA GLY A 11 -2.31 6.26 5.61
C GLY A 11 -3.42 5.53 4.82
N GLY A 12 -3.86 4.36 5.29
CA GLY A 12 -4.87 3.54 4.60
C GLY A 12 -6.28 4.15 4.51
N GLY A 13 -6.49 5.37 5.02
CA GLY A 13 -7.71 6.16 4.82
C GLY A 13 -7.54 7.34 3.86
N ALA A 14 -6.33 7.55 3.31
CA ALA A 14 -6.03 8.70 2.47
C ALA A 14 -6.95 8.77 1.24
N ILE A 15 -7.30 7.61 0.67
CA ILE A 15 -8.17 7.50 -0.50
C ILE A 15 -9.65 7.89 -0.26
N LEU A 16 -10.04 8.19 0.98
CA LEU A 16 -11.44 8.53 1.31
C LEU A 16 -11.77 10.00 1.02
N ARG A 17 -10.76 10.86 0.87
CA ARG A 17 -10.94 12.29 0.57
C ARG A 17 -10.63 12.55 -0.89
N ALA A 18 -11.51 13.25 -1.60
CA ALA A 18 -11.40 13.48 -3.03
C ALA A 18 -10.13 14.28 -3.38
N GLU A 19 -9.75 15.21 -2.51
CA GLU A 19 -8.55 16.04 -2.66
C GLU A 19 -7.27 15.19 -2.65
N ASN A 20 -7.21 14.19 -1.76
CA ASN A 20 -6.09 13.25 -1.71
C ASN A 20 -6.06 12.36 -2.95
N VAL A 21 -7.22 11.88 -3.40
CA VAL A 21 -7.32 11.06 -4.62
C VAL A 21 -6.82 11.84 -5.84
N SER A 22 -7.22 13.11 -5.95
CA SER A 22 -6.76 14.01 -7.02
C SER A 22 -5.25 14.23 -6.96
N ALA A 23 -4.70 14.54 -5.78
CA ALA A 23 -3.27 14.70 -5.59
C ALA A 23 -2.48 13.43 -5.93
N ILE A 24 -2.96 12.26 -5.48
CA ILE A 24 -2.35 10.95 -5.76
C ILE A 24 -2.33 10.69 -7.26
N THR A 25 -3.44 10.95 -7.97
CA THR A 25 -3.57 10.66 -9.41
C THR A 25 -2.51 11.36 -10.26
N ASN A 26 -2.00 12.52 -9.82
CA ASN A 26 -0.97 13.27 -10.54
C ASN A 26 0.45 12.72 -10.35
N ILE A 27 0.66 11.76 -9.44
CA ILE A 27 1.97 11.14 -9.18
C ILE A 27 2.22 10.02 -10.21
N PRO A 28 3.37 9.93 -10.88
CA PRO A 28 3.60 8.90 -11.90
C PRO A 28 3.72 7.49 -11.32
N ASN A 29 4.46 7.33 -10.21
CA ASN A 29 4.69 6.04 -9.56
C ASN A 29 3.76 5.88 -8.36
N ARG A 30 2.67 5.13 -8.52
CA ARG A 30 1.64 4.92 -7.49
C ARG A 30 1.57 3.43 -7.20
N ILE A 31 2.12 3.04 -6.06
CA ILE A 31 2.32 1.64 -5.71
C ILE A 31 1.24 1.22 -4.71
N PHE A 32 0.44 0.22 -5.09
CA PHE A 32 -0.44 -0.46 -4.15
C PHE A 32 0.22 -1.75 -3.66
N LEU A 33 0.47 -1.79 -2.35
CA LEU A 33 0.95 -2.97 -1.64
C LEU A 33 -0.27 -3.78 -1.18
N ASP A 34 -0.64 -4.80 -1.96
CA ASP A 34 -1.74 -5.69 -1.60
C ASP A 34 -1.26 -6.76 -0.61
N VAL A 35 -2.11 -7.10 0.35
CA VAL A 35 -1.83 -8.08 1.40
C VAL A 35 -3.08 -8.91 1.64
N SER A 36 -2.93 -10.22 1.77
CA SER A 36 -4.03 -11.09 2.13
C SER A 36 -4.36 -10.99 3.62
N ILE A 37 -5.57 -11.42 3.99
CA ILE A 37 -5.96 -11.48 5.40
C ILE A 37 -5.07 -12.42 6.20
N SER A 38 -4.56 -13.52 5.62
CA SER A 38 -3.69 -14.47 6.32
C SER A 38 -2.34 -13.82 6.68
N ASN A 39 -1.79 -12.98 5.81
CA ASN A 39 -0.56 -12.22 6.09
C ASN A 39 -0.79 -10.97 6.94
N ALA A 40 -1.95 -10.33 6.83
CA ALA A 40 -2.30 -9.15 7.61
C ALA A 40 -2.71 -9.50 9.06
N ALA A 41 -3.43 -10.60 9.27
CA ALA A 41 -4.04 -10.99 10.55
C ALA A 41 -3.06 -11.00 11.73
N PRO A 42 -1.84 -11.56 11.63
CA PRO A 42 -0.86 -11.53 12.72
C PRO A 42 -0.41 -10.11 13.09
N ARG A 43 -0.38 -9.19 12.12
CA ARG A 43 0.07 -7.79 12.29
C ARG A 43 -1.01 -6.88 12.88
N ILE A 44 -2.28 -7.20 12.60
CA ILE A 44 -3.44 -6.41 13.06
C ILE A 44 -4.02 -6.92 14.39
N GLY A 45 -3.85 -8.21 14.71
CA GLY A 45 -4.48 -8.87 15.86
C GLY A 45 -3.87 -8.55 17.23
N PHE A 46 -2.66 -7.98 17.28
CA PHE A 46 -1.94 -7.71 18.53
C PHE A 46 -1.60 -6.23 18.75
N ASN A 47 -1.98 -5.34 17.83
CA ASN A 47 -1.50 -3.96 17.86
C ASN A 47 -2.54 -3.02 18.50
N LYS A 48 -2.24 -2.53 19.71
CA LYS A 48 -3.10 -1.61 20.48
C LYS A 48 -3.32 -0.25 19.79
N ASP A 49 -2.52 0.07 18.77
CA ASP A 49 -2.52 1.36 18.08
C ASP A 49 -3.56 1.48 16.97
N ARG A 50 -4.43 0.46 16.76
CA ARG A 50 -5.45 0.46 15.70
C ARG A 50 -6.87 0.44 16.28
N PRO A 51 -7.40 1.59 16.74
CA PRO A 51 -8.70 1.66 17.41
C PRO A 51 -9.88 1.17 16.55
N LEU A 52 -9.77 1.20 15.22
CA LEU A 52 -10.79 0.68 14.31
C LEU A 52 -10.88 -0.85 14.24
N LEU A 53 -9.94 -1.58 14.85
CA LEU A 53 -9.80 -3.04 14.77
C LEU A 53 -10.05 -3.78 16.10
N LEU A 54 -10.55 -3.09 17.13
CA LEU A 54 -10.51 -3.56 18.53
C LEU A 54 -11.44 -4.73 18.89
N ALA A 55 -12.53 -4.96 18.14
CA ALA A 55 -13.54 -5.96 18.50
C ALA A 55 -13.48 -7.24 17.63
N ASN A 56 -13.38 -7.08 16.31
CA ASN A 56 -13.20 -8.20 15.39
C ASN A 56 -12.23 -7.77 14.26
N PRO A 57 -10.91 -7.76 14.55
CA PRO A 57 -9.90 -7.23 13.64
C PRO A 57 -9.97 -7.83 12.24
N ARG A 58 -10.26 -9.14 12.14
CA ARG A 58 -10.35 -9.85 10.86
C ARG A 58 -11.56 -9.41 10.04
N GLN A 59 -12.74 -9.41 10.64
CA GLN A 59 -13.98 -8.99 9.97
C GLN A 59 -13.92 -7.51 9.56
N GLN A 60 -13.40 -6.66 10.43
CA GLN A 60 -13.25 -5.23 10.15
C GLN A 60 -12.23 -4.98 9.03
N TRP A 61 -11.09 -5.66 9.04
CA TRP A 61 -10.13 -5.61 7.93
C TRP A 61 -10.78 -6.07 6.62
N GLN A 62 -11.55 -7.16 6.65
CA GLN A 62 -12.19 -7.69 5.45
C GLN A 62 -13.19 -6.70 4.87
N LYS A 63 -14.03 -6.09 5.71
CA LYS A 63 -14.93 -5.01 5.28
C LYS A 63 -14.15 -3.84 4.66
N LEU A 64 -13.10 -3.37 5.34
CA LEU A 64 -12.26 -2.28 4.83
C LEU A 64 -11.66 -2.61 3.47
N MET A 65 -11.17 -3.83 3.25
CA MET A 65 -10.56 -4.20 1.97
C MET A 65 -11.60 -4.45 0.88
N THR A 66 -12.79 -4.96 1.21
CA THR A 66 -13.90 -5.02 0.24
C THR A 66 -14.21 -3.63 -0.31
N ASP A 67 -14.30 -2.62 0.55
CA ASP A 67 -14.67 -1.26 0.15
C ASP A 67 -13.51 -0.53 -0.54
N ARG A 68 -12.28 -0.68 -0.03
CA ARG A 68 -11.14 0.17 -0.43
C ARG A 68 -10.25 -0.43 -1.51
N ARG A 69 -10.17 -1.76 -1.64
CA ARG A 69 -9.29 -2.43 -2.63
C ARG A 69 -9.61 -2.01 -4.08
N PRO A 70 -10.88 -1.86 -4.51
CA PRO A 70 -11.17 -1.36 -5.86
C PRO A 70 -10.61 0.05 -6.10
N ILE A 71 -10.67 0.93 -5.08
CA ILE A 71 -10.13 2.29 -5.16
C ILE A 71 -8.61 2.26 -5.27
N TYR A 72 -7.93 1.49 -4.41
CA TYR A 72 -6.47 1.33 -4.49
C TYR A 72 -6.01 0.82 -5.85
N LYS A 73 -6.68 -0.21 -6.40
CA LYS A 73 -6.38 -0.76 -7.72
C LYS A 73 -6.60 0.26 -8.82
N SER A 74 -7.66 1.06 -8.75
CA SER A 74 -7.94 2.10 -9.75
C SER A 74 -6.89 3.22 -9.75
N LEU A 75 -6.29 3.51 -8.60
CA LEU A 75 -5.27 4.54 -8.47
C LEU A 75 -3.86 4.01 -8.75
N ALA A 76 -3.58 2.74 -8.51
CA ALA A 76 -2.24 2.20 -8.66
C ALA A 76 -1.78 2.17 -10.13
N THR A 77 -0.52 2.52 -10.37
CA THR A 77 0.19 2.16 -11.62
C THR A 77 0.87 0.81 -11.50
N VAL A 78 1.19 0.40 -10.26
CA VAL A 78 1.79 -0.90 -9.95
C VAL A 78 1.10 -1.51 -8.74
N GLU A 79 0.62 -2.74 -8.89
CA GLU A 79 0.15 -3.58 -7.79
C GLU A 79 1.18 -4.67 -7.49
N ILE A 80 1.57 -4.78 -6.22
CA ILE A 80 2.49 -5.79 -5.72
C ILE A 80 1.86 -6.48 -4.52
N SER A 81 1.76 -7.81 -4.59
CA SER A 81 1.47 -8.62 -3.42
C SER A 81 2.65 -8.57 -2.47
N THR A 82 2.38 -8.43 -1.18
CA THR A 82 3.39 -8.47 -0.10
C THR A 82 3.35 -9.78 0.69
N ASP A 83 2.53 -10.72 0.25
CA ASP A 83 2.36 -12.01 0.91
C ASP A 83 3.65 -12.82 0.90
N ASN A 84 4.04 -13.32 2.07
CA ASN A 84 5.22 -14.17 2.28
C ASN A 84 6.54 -13.57 1.78
N GLN A 85 6.60 -12.25 1.59
CA GLN A 85 7.80 -11.54 1.13
C GLN A 85 8.37 -10.65 2.22
N LYS A 86 9.69 -10.52 2.20
CA LYS A 86 10.43 -9.57 3.04
C LYS A 86 10.35 -8.15 2.45
N PRO A 87 10.44 -7.10 3.28
CA PRO A 87 10.43 -5.72 2.80
C PRO A 87 11.43 -5.43 1.68
N GLU A 88 12.63 -6.02 1.75
CA GLU A 88 13.70 -5.84 0.76
C GLU A 88 13.32 -6.43 -0.60
N GLU A 89 12.66 -7.59 -0.61
CA GLU A 89 12.18 -8.26 -1.83
C GLU A 89 11.10 -7.43 -2.51
N VAL A 90 10.15 -6.90 -1.72
CA VAL A 90 9.11 -6.00 -2.21
C VAL A 90 9.71 -4.71 -2.76
N ALA A 91 10.70 -4.12 -2.07
CA ALA A 91 11.37 -2.91 -2.54
C ALA A 91 12.10 -3.13 -3.88
N MET A 92 12.80 -4.26 -4.02
CA MET A 92 13.45 -4.63 -5.28
C MET A 92 12.44 -4.81 -6.42
N GLU A 93 11.31 -5.48 -6.16
CA GLU A 93 10.24 -5.63 -7.15
C GLU A 93 9.64 -4.27 -7.56
N ILE A 94 9.45 -3.33 -6.61
CA ILE A 94 9.02 -1.96 -6.93
C ILE A 94 10.01 -1.31 -7.88
N LEU A 95 11.31 -1.27 -7.53
CA LEU A 95 12.36 -0.64 -8.34
C LEU A 95 12.44 -1.22 -9.74
N LYS A 96 12.24 -2.54 -9.87
CA LYS A 96 12.15 -3.24 -11.15
C LYS A 96 10.94 -2.78 -11.96
N ARG A 97 9.75 -2.76 -11.35
CA ARG A 97 8.47 -2.39 -12.01
C ARG A 97 8.45 -0.95 -12.48
N ILE A 98 9.09 -0.03 -11.74
CA ILE A 98 9.16 1.39 -12.09
C ILE A 98 10.39 1.75 -12.94
N GLY A 99 11.20 0.75 -13.35
CA GLY A 99 12.28 0.93 -14.32
C GLY A 99 13.54 1.61 -13.79
N ILE A 100 13.74 1.65 -12.47
CA ILE A 100 14.93 2.28 -11.84
C ILE A 100 16.12 1.31 -11.77
N MET A 101 15.90 0.01 -11.96
CA MET A 101 16.94 -1.03 -11.97
C MET A 101 17.87 -1.06 -13.21
N LYS A 102 18.04 0.05 -13.93
CA LYS A 102 18.90 0.10 -15.14
C LYS A 102 20.42 0.18 -14.87
N TRP A 103 20.88 0.15 -13.62
CA TRP A 103 22.28 0.47 -13.26
C TRP A 103 23.08 -0.68 -12.59
N LEU A 104 22.87 -1.94 -13.00
CA LEU A 104 23.71 -3.08 -12.59
C LEU A 104 24.07 -4.00 -13.77
N GLN A 105 24.44 -3.41 -14.91
CA GLN A 105 25.21 -4.09 -15.97
C GLN A 105 26.46 -3.28 -16.30
#